data_AF-A0A2H6A941-F1
#
_entry.id   AF-A0A2H6A941-F1
#
_cell.length_a   1.000
_cell.length_b   1.000
_cell.length_c   1.000
_cell.angle_alpha   90.00
_cell.angle_beta   90.00
_cell.angle_gamma   90.00
#
_symmetry.space_group_name_H-M   'P 1'
#
loop_
_entity.id
_entity.type
_entity.pdbx_description
1 polymer ?
#
loop_
_entity_poly.entity_id
_entity_poly.type
_entity_poly.pdbx_seq_one_letter_code
_entity_poly.pdbx_strand_id
1 'polypeptide(L)'
;MKKILILFALSFITIFIIYFSTSYQTKNLNNEHLDGKNKLTPSSSFNKKESITSTSSDIKEKIIKELDLSLEIKNKTTLKTFNDDKYKVSFQYPEKFVIIPENDCSRVLLENSKEENCLLSLSIYPLNVNKKYIPPASFWLIKDLTSVNIYGQTVSVFYDKQSKSWVEVSSIDKKKLSIYSFTYQGKPILKAQNGGSHGWADFYIIPDYKKNIVAIFSFIQEYRLRCDLIEDENEKRECLNYLNSIIQQFGEKEKSKQSYYAEGWLPQEFFKNIYSEAESIVKSLSF
;
A
#
# COMPACT_ATOMS: atom_id res chain seq x y z
N MET A 1 2.70 -33.77 36.31
CA MET A 1 2.27 -33.08 35.07
C MET A 1 0.83 -32.54 35.07
N LYS A 2 -0.07 -32.88 36.02
CA LYS A 2 -1.45 -32.31 36.03
C LYS A 2 -1.60 -30.88 36.58
N LYS A 3 -0.63 -30.36 37.32
CA LYS A 3 -0.72 -29.02 37.96
C LYS A 3 -0.38 -27.84 37.03
N ILE A 4 0.35 -28.09 35.94
CA ILE A 4 0.75 -27.03 34.99
C ILE A 4 -0.40 -26.65 34.05
N LEU A 5 -1.31 -27.58 33.74
CA LEU A 5 -2.45 -27.32 32.86
C LEU A 5 -3.49 -26.36 33.45
N ILE A 6 -3.61 -26.30 34.79
CA ILE A 6 -4.60 -25.45 35.48
C ILE A 6 -4.18 -23.97 35.48
N LEU A 7 -2.87 -23.70 35.51
CA LEU A 7 -2.33 -22.33 35.48
C LEU A 7 -2.52 -21.67 34.10
N PHE A 8 -2.45 -22.44 33.00
CA PHE A 8 -2.74 -21.91 31.67
C PHE A 8 -4.22 -21.63 31.42
N ALA A 9 -5.12 -22.43 32.00
CA ALA A 9 -6.56 -22.22 31.85
C ALA A 9 -7.06 -20.94 32.56
N LEU A 10 -6.48 -20.61 33.73
CA LEU A 10 -6.86 -19.40 34.48
C LEU A 10 -6.35 -18.09 33.85
N SER A 11 -5.23 -18.15 33.11
CA SER A 11 -4.68 -17.01 32.37
C SER A 11 -5.53 -16.62 31.16
N PHE A 12 -6.20 -17.57 30.50
CA PHE A 12 -7.03 -17.28 29.32
C PHE A 12 -8.37 -16.64 29.70
N ILE A 13 -8.94 -17.00 30.85
CA ILE A 13 -10.22 -16.46 31.32
C ILE A 13 -10.09 -14.98 31.71
N THR A 14 -8.95 -14.57 32.26
CA THR A 14 -8.72 -13.16 32.67
C THR A 14 -8.55 -12.23 31.47
N ILE A 15 -7.91 -12.68 30.39
CA ILE A 15 -7.75 -11.90 29.15
C ILE A 15 -9.11 -11.69 28.45
N PHE A 16 -9.99 -12.70 28.49
CA PHE A 16 -11.31 -12.61 27.86
C PHE A 16 -12.28 -11.62 28.54
N ILE A 17 -12.19 -11.48 29.87
CA ILE A 17 -13.06 -10.57 30.64
C ILE A 17 -12.68 -9.10 30.40
N ILE A 18 -11.39 -8.80 30.22
CA ILE A 18 -10.91 -7.42 29.93
C ILE A 18 -11.33 -6.98 28.52
N TYR A 19 -11.35 -7.91 27.55
CA TYR A 19 -11.71 -7.56 26.17
C TYR A 19 -13.21 -7.27 25.98
N PHE A 20 -14.08 -7.89 26.79
CA PHE A 20 -15.54 -7.67 26.69
C PHE A 20 -16.04 -6.42 27.42
N SER A 21 -15.33 -5.92 28.41
CA SER A 21 -15.75 -4.77 29.21
C SER A 21 -15.50 -3.42 28.51
N THR A 22 -14.54 -3.33 27.58
CA THR A 22 -14.25 -2.12 26.81
C THR A 22 -15.18 -1.90 25.61
N SER A 23 -15.75 -2.97 25.05
CA SER A 23 -16.65 -2.89 23.89
C SER A 23 -18.08 -2.40 24.25
N TYR A 24 -18.45 -2.46 25.53
CA TYR A 24 -19.80 -2.07 25.97
C TYR A 24 -19.94 -0.55 26.25
N GLN A 25 -18.84 0.19 26.44
CA GLN A 25 -18.92 1.62 26.78
C GLN A 25 -19.03 2.57 25.58
N THR A 26 -18.74 2.15 24.35
CA THR A 26 -18.73 3.05 23.18
C THR A 26 -20.08 3.20 22.48
N LYS A 27 -21.14 2.53 22.94
CA LYS A 27 -22.44 2.52 22.25
C LYS A 27 -23.51 3.48 22.79
N ASN A 28 -23.22 4.29 23.81
CA ASN A 28 -24.26 4.99 24.58
C ASN A 28 -24.14 6.53 24.67
N LEU A 29 -23.41 7.17 23.76
CA LEU A 29 -23.37 8.64 23.70
C LEU A 29 -23.62 9.07 22.25
N ASN A 30 -24.87 9.42 21.94
CA ASN A 30 -25.27 10.54 21.06
C ASN A 30 -26.75 10.40 20.68
N ASN A 31 -27.63 11.01 21.48
CA ASN A 31 -28.99 11.39 21.10
C ASN A 31 -29.41 12.57 21.99
N GLU A 32 -29.56 13.75 21.39
CA GLU A 32 -30.35 14.95 21.82
C GLU A 32 -29.98 16.07 20.83
N HIS A 33 -30.76 16.37 19.78
CA HIS A 33 -32.01 17.15 19.70
C HIS A 33 -31.87 18.61 20.17
N LEU A 34 -32.16 19.57 19.27
CA LEU A 34 -33.01 20.74 19.55
C LEU A 34 -33.36 21.54 18.26
N ASP A 35 -34.66 21.84 18.17
CA ASP A 35 -35.38 22.66 17.19
C ASP A 35 -35.13 24.18 17.31
N GLY A 36 -35.43 24.94 16.25
CA GLY A 36 -35.59 26.40 16.31
C GLY A 36 -36.17 27.05 15.05
N LYS A 37 -37.46 27.37 15.08
CA LYS A 37 -38.30 28.05 14.04
C LYS A 37 -38.04 29.56 13.89
N ASN A 38 -38.50 30.08 12.73
CA ASN A 38 -39.14 31.40 12.44
C ASN A 38 -38.45 32.18 11.29
N LYS A 39 -39.09 32.97 10.40
CA LYS A 39 -40.46 33.17 9.89
C LYS A 39 -40.33 34.29 8.80
N LEU A 40 -41.14 34.21 7.73
CA LEU A 40 -41.68 35.30 6.89
C LEU A 40 -40.81 36.10 5.88
N THR A 41 -41.30 36.08 4.64
CA THR A 41 -41.09 36.93 3.44
C THR A 41 -42.07 38.15 3.46
N PRO A 42 -42.34 38.98 2.39
CA PRO A 42 -41.80 39.11 1.01
C PRO A 42 -41.64 40.59 0.49
N SER A 43 -41.15 40.79 -0.75
CA SER A 43 -41.83 41.55 -1.86
C SER A 43 -40.84 42.11 -2.91
N SER A 44 -40.98 41.71 -4.18
CA SER A 44 -41.39 42.55 -5.36
C SER A 44 -40.20 43.12 -6.16
N SER A 45 -40.25 43.45 -7.45
CA SER A 45 -40.80 42.86 -8.69
C SER A 45 -40.20 43.67 -9.88
N PHE A 46 -40.14 43.08 -11.09
CA PHE A 46 -39.83 43.67 -12.42
C PHE A 46 -38.36 44.16 -12.68
N ASN A 47 -37.71 43.96 -13.83
CA ASN A 47 -38.18 44.01 -15.22
C ASN A 47 -37.30 43.19 -16.21
N LYS A 48 -37.86 42.97 -17.39
CA LYS A 48 -37.51 42.05 -18.50
C LYS A 48 -36.52 42.67 -19.51
N LYS A 49 -35.55 41.90 -20.05
CA LYS A 49 -35.29 41.79 -21.52
C LYS A 49 -34.10 40.88 -21.93
N GLU A 50 -34.41 40.07 -22.96
CA GLU A 50 -33.57 39.59 -24.08
C GLU A 50 -32.44 38.55 -23.85
N SER A 51 -32.82 37.28 -24.02
CA SER A 51 -32.32 36.38 -25.08
C SER A 51 -30.80 36.31 -25.36
N ILE A 52 -30.10 35.40 -24.67
CA ILE A 52 -29.24 34.36 -25.28
C ILE A 52 -29.35 33.10 -24.40
N THR A 53 -30.15 32.12 -24.82
CA THR A 53 -30.24 30.81 -24.16
C THR A 53 -29.02 29.95 -24.56
N SER A 54 -27.94 30.10 -23.80
CA SER A 54 -27.09 28.95 -23.47
C SER A 54 -27.42 28.60 -22.01
N THR A 55 -27.98 27.43 -21.78
CA THR A 55 -28.37 27.02 -20.43
C THR A 55 -27.16 27.06 -19.51
N SER A 56 -27.36 27.48 -18.24
CA SER A 56 -26.31 27.51 -17.21
C SER A 56 -25.59 26.17 -17.06
N SER A 57 -26.24 25.06 -17.47
CA SER A 57 -25.65 23.73 -17.59
C SER A 57 -24.53 23.66 -18.63
N ASP A 58 -24.71 24.27 -19.80
CA ASP A 58 -23.82 24.07 -20.96
C ASP A 58 -22.51 24.84 -20.79
N ILE A 59 -22.59 26.03 -20.16
CA ILE A 59 -21.41 26.81 -19.78
C ILE A 59 -20.65 26.09 -18.66
N LYS A 60 -21.35 25.51 -17.67
CA LYS A 60 -20.71 24.72 -16.61
C LYS A 60 -20.04 23.47 -17.18
N GLU A 61 -20.69 22.76 -18.09
CA GLU A 61 -20.16 21.53 -18.68
C GLU A 61 -18.95 21.81 -19.59
N LYS A 62 -18.95 22.94 -20.31
CA LYS A 62 -17.81 23.39 -21.10
C LYS A 62 -16.62 23.84 -20.24
N ILE A 63 -16.89 24.57 -19.15
CA ILE A 63 -15.86 24.97 -18.17
C ILE A 63 -15.29 23.75 -17.44
N ILE A 64 -16.12 22.78 -17.06
CA ILE A 64 -15.66 21.51 -16.45
C ILE A 64 -14.79 20.73 -17.43
N LYS A 65 -15.19 20.60 -18.70
CA LYS A 65 -14.36 19.94 -19.72
C LYS A 65 -13.04 20.65 -19.99
N GLU A 66 -13.02 21.98 -20.06
CA GLU A 66 -11.76 22.73 -20.25
C GLU A 66 -10.87 22.68 -19.00
N LEU A 67 -11.44 22.64 -17.79
CA LEU A 67 -10.70 22.42 -16.55
C LEU A 67 -10.13 21.00 -16.47
N ASP A 68 -10.91 19.97 -16.82
CA ASP A 68 -10.45 18.57 -16.89
C ASP A 68 -9.33 18.40 -17.92
N LEU A 69 -9.46 19.01 -19.11
CA LEU A 69 -8.41 18.99 -20.13
C LEU A 69 -7.14 19.74 -19.66
N SER A 70 -7.29 20.85 -18.92
CA SER A 70 -6.16 21.60 -18.37
C SER A 70 -5.46 20.89 -17.21
N LEU A 71 -6.19 20.03 -16.48
CA LEU A 71 -5.66 19.15 -15.43
C LEU A 71 -4.95 17.92 -16.03
N GLU A 72 -5.44 17.37 -17.14
CA GLU A 72 -4.72 16.33 -17.91
C GLU A 72 -3.41 16.86 -18.52
N ILE A 73 -3.39 18.11 -18.99
CA ILE A 73 -2.21 18.69 -19.65
C ILE A 73 -1.12 19.12 -18.65
N LYS A 74 -1.46 19.41 -17.38
CA LYS A 74 -0.47 19.77 -16.34
C LYS A 74 0.19 18.59 -15.62
N ASN A 75 -0.33 17.37 -15.77
CA ASN A 75 0.19 16.16 -15.12
C ASN A 75 0.59 15.08 -16.13
N LYS A 76 1.23 15.45 -17.24
CA LYS A 76 1.88 14.44 -18.08
C LYS A 76 3.14 13.95 -17.37
N THR A 77 2.96 12.99 -16.46
CA THR A 77 4.05 12.25 -15.83
C THR A 77 4.91 11.66 -16.93
N THR A 78 6.13 12.18 -17.09
CA THR A 78 7.09 11.58 -18.01
C THR A 78 7.39 10.16 -17.54
N LEU A 79 7.31 9.21 -18.46
CA LEU A 79 7.55 7.79 -18.20
C LEU A 79 8.91 7.38 -18.78
N LYS A 80 9.67 6.65 -17.98
CA LYS A 80 10.84 5.87 -18.42
C LYS A 80 10.45 4.42 -18.60
N THR A 81 11.29 3.68 -19.31
CA THR A 81 11.13 2.24 -19.50
C THR A 81 12.35 1.54 -18.91
N PHE A 82 12.12 0.59 -18.02
CA PHE A 82 13.11 -0.40 -17.63
C PHE A 82 13.07 -1.52 -18.66
N ASN A 83 14.23 -1.97 -19.13
CA ASN A 83 14.34 -3.10 -20.04
C ASN A 83 15.54 -3.98 -19.65
N ASP A 84 15.30 -5.28 -19.52
CA ASP A 84 16.31 -6.32 -19.36
C ASP A 84 16.29 -7.24 -20.59
N ASP A 85 17.34 -7.15 -21.40
CA ASP A 85 17.43 -7.90 -22.65
C ASP A 85 17.70 -9.39 -22.46
N LYS A 86 18.26 -9.80 -21.31
CA LYS A 86 18.60 -11.19 -21.02
C LYS A 86 17.35 -12.01 -20.78
N TYR A 87 16.42 -11.47 -20.00
CA TYR A 87 15.17 -12.14 -19.63
C TYR A 87 13.96 -11.62 -20.41
N LYS A 88 14.15 -10.64 -21.30
CA LYS A 88 13.11 -10.01 -22.11
C LYS A 88 11.99 -9.43 -21.24
N VAL A 89 12.38 -8.79 -20.14
CA VAL A 89 11.47 -8.18 -19.19
C VAL A 89 11.52 -6.67 -19.34
N SER A 90 10.36 -6.04 -19.40
CA SER A 90 10.26 -4.58 -19.40
C SER A 90 9.04 -4.09 -18.64
N PHE A 91 9.13 -2.88 -18.09
CA PHE A 91 8.01 -2.16 -17.51
C PHE A 91 8.27 -0.65 -17.56
N GLN A 92 7.20 0.13 -17.60
CA GLN A 92 7.23 1.58 -17.55
C GLN A 92 7.21 2.07 -16.10
N TYR A 93 7.91 3.16 -15.82
CA TYR A 93 7.91 3.79 -14.51
C TYR A 93 8.03 5.31 -14.61
N PRO A 94 7.40 6.09 -13.71
CA PRO A 94 7.57 7.54 -13.66
C PRO A 94 9.03 7.98 -13.46
N GLU A 95 9.44 9.09 -14.07
CA GLU A 95 10.80 9.63 -13.90
C GLU A 95 11.16 9.99 -12.46
N LYS A 96 10.16 10.16 -11.58
CA LYS A 96 10.36 10.36 -10.15
C LYS A 96 10.90 9.14 -9.41
N PHE A 97 11.10 7.99 -10.07
CA PHE A 97 11.75 6.82 -9.51
C PHE A 97 13.12 6.55 -10.12
N VAL A 98 13.99 5.94 -9.30
CA VAL A 98 15.26 5.35 -9.71
C VAL A 98 15.20 3.86 -9.49
N ILE A 99 15.57 3.12 -10.53
CA ILE A 99 15.68 1.66 -10.50
C ILE A 99 17.15 1.31 -10.30
N ILE A 100 17.45 0.48 -9.30
CA ILE A 100 18.80 0.04 -8.96
C ILE A 100 18.81 -1.49 -8.95
N PRO A 101 19.67 -2.15 -9.75
CA PRO A 101 19.81 -3.60 -9.67
C PRO A 101 20.30 -4.05 -8.28
N GLU A 102 19.73 -5.16 -7.81
CA GLU A 102 20.15 -5.84 -6.59
C GLU A 102 20.57 -7.28 -6.91
N ASN A 103 21.43 -7.83 -6.05
CA ASN A 103 21.91 -9.20 -6.18
C ASN A 103 21.18 -10.16 -5.23
N ASP A 104 20.08 -9.73 -4.62
CA ASP A 104 19.42 -10.47 -3.54
C ASP A 104 17.91 -10.64 -3.77
N CYS A 105 17.45 -11.89 -3.72
CA CYS A 105 16.03 -12.27 -3.69
C CYS A 105 15.63 -12.96 -2.38
N SER A 106 16.50 -13.01 -1.36
CA SER A 106 16.31 -13.73 -0.09
C SER A 106 14.97 -13.42 0.59
N ARG A 107 14.47 -12.19 0.42
CA ARG A 107 13.19 -11.73 1.00
C ARG A 107 11.95 -12.49 0.52
N VAL A 108 12.01 -13.12 -0.64
CA VAL A 108 10.85 -13.80 -1.27
C VAL A 108 11.14 -15.25 -1.64
N LEU A 109 12.33 -15.74 -1.30
CA LEU A 109 12.84 -17.06 -1.58
C LEU A 109 12.83 -17.91 -0.30
N LEU A 110 12.45 -19.20 -0.41
CA LEU A 110 12.53 -20.14 0.70
C LEU A 110 13.97 -20.29 1.21
N GLU A 111 14.18 -20.58 2.51
CA GLU A 111 15.49 -20.86 3.12
C GLU A 111 16.28 -22.00 2.43
N ASN A 112 15.63 -22.81 1.60
CA ASN A 112 16.25 -23.89 0.81
C ASN A 112 16.21 -23.66 -0.70
N SER A 113 15.70 -22.51 -1.15
CA SER A 113 15.74 -22.16 -2.56
C SER A 113 17.14 -21.66 -2.92
N LYS A 114 17.64 -22.12 -4.06
CA LYS A 114 18.97 -21.75 -4.53
C LYS A 114 18.92 -20.33 -5.09
N GLU A 115 19.94 -19.52 -4.81
CA GLU A 115 20.11 -18.18 -5.40
C GLU A 115 20.00 -18.20 -6.94
N GLU A 116 20.33 -19.32 -7.59
CA GLU A 116 20.17 -19.53 -9.04
C GLU A 116 18.73 -19.34 -9.56
N ASN A 117 17.72 -19.38 -8.67
CA ASN A 117 16.33 -19.11 -9.01
C ASN A 117 16.03 -17.61 -9.09
N CYS A 118 16.84 -16.75 -8.47
CA CYS A 118 16.74 -15.30 -8.62
C CYS A 118 17.28 -14.88 -9.99
N LEU A 119 16.39 -14.57 -10.94
CA LEU A 119 16.81 -14.15 -12.27
C LEU A 119 17.19 -12.66 -12.29
N LEU A 120 16.36 -11.84 -11.66
CA LEU A 120 16.52 -10.39 -11.58
C LEU A 120 15.94 -9.87 -10.27
N SER A 121 16.63 -8.97 -9.59
CA SER A 121 16.15 -8.24 -8.42
C SER A 121 16.44 -6.75 -8.61
N LEU A 122 15.46 -5.90 -8.32
CA LEU A 122 15.57 -4.46 -8.49
C LEU A 122 14.99 -3.74 -7.27
N SER A 123 15.68 -2.70 -6.84
CA SER A 123 15.21 -1.68 -5.93
C SER A 123 14.58 -0.52 -6.69
N ILE A 124 13.42 -0.06 -6.24
CA ILE A 124 12.64 1.04 -6.83
C ILE A 124 12.52 2.15 -5.77
N TYR A 125 13.36 3.19 -5.91
CA TYR A 125 13.37 4.32 -4.99
C TYR A 125 12.66 5.53 -5.58
N PRO A 126 11.73 6.18 -4.87
CA PRO A 126 11.36 7.55 -5.18
C PRO A 126 12.60 8.48 -5.08
N LEU A 127 12.74 9.44 -5.98
CA LEU A 127 13.86 10.39 -6.00
C LEU A 127 13.88 11.31 -4.76
N ASN A 128 12.70 11.61 -4.22
CA ASN A 128 12.52 12.60 -3.17
C ASN A 128 12.44 12.00 -1.75
N VAL A 129 12.89 10.75 -1.55
CA VAL A 129 12.92 10.13 -0.23
C VAL A 129 14.35 9.91 0.25
N ASN A 130 14.56 10.01 1.56
CA ASN A 130 15.85 9.67 2.15
C ASN A 130 15.98 8.13 2.20
N LYS A 131 16.81 7.58 1.31
CA LYS A 131 17.07 6.13 1.19
C LYS A 131 17.65 5.50 2.47
N LYS A 132 18.21 6.31 3.38
CA LYS A 132 18.67 5.86 4.70
C LYS A 132 17.51 5.37 5.58
N TYR A 133 16.35 6.00 5.46
CA TYR A 133 15.22 5.80 6.37
C TYR A 133 14.00 5.14 5.72
N ILE A 134 13.88 5.24 4.40
CA ILE A 134 12.74 4.67 3.66
C ILE A 134 13.21 3.44 2.87
N PRO A 135 12.66 2.25 3.16
CA PRO A 135 12.98 1.09 2.37
C PRO A 135 12.44 1.23 0.93
N PRO A 136 13.14 0.64 -0.05
CA PRO A 136 12.70 0.66 -1.43
C PRO A 136 11.45 -0.20 -1.63
N ALA A 137 10.66 0.14 -2.64
CA ALA A 137 9.82 -0.86 -3.30
C ALA A 137 10.73 -1.81 -4.09
N SER A 138 10.27 -3.03 -4.36
CA SER A 138 11.12 -4.05 -4.98
C SER A 138 10.44 -4.70 -6.16
N PHE A 139 11.24 -5.17 -7.10
CA PHE A 139 10.83 -6.06 -8.18
C PHE A 139 11.74 -7.29 -8.18
N TRP A 140 11.15 -8.47 -8.29
CA TRP A 140 11.86 -9.72 -8.48
C TRP A 140 11.32 -10.47 -9.68
N LEU A 141 12.20 -11.06 -10.46
CA LEU A 141 11.88 -12.10 -11.43
C LEU A 141 12.53 -13.39 -10.96
N ILE A 142 11.71 -14.41 -10.73
CA ILE A 142 12.12 -15.65 -10.09
C ILE A 142 11.76 -16.82 -10.99
N LYS A 143 12.72 -17.74 -11.15
CA LYS A 143 12.54 -19.05 -11.77
C LYS A 143 12.02 -20.03 -10.73
N ASP A 144 11.19 -20.97 -11.19
CA ASP A 144 10.50 -21.94 -10.36
C ASP A 144 9.52 -21.27 -9.40
N LEU A 145 8.24 -21.29 -9.78
CA LEU A 145 7.14 -20.75 -8.98
C LEU A 145 7.14 -21.27 -7.54
N THR A 146 7.69 -22.46 -7.33
CA THR A 146 7.60 -23.21 -6.07
C THR A 146 8.74 -22.91 -5.11
N SER A 147 9.73 -22.14 -5.60
CA SER A 147 10.80 -21.59 -4.78
C SER A 147 10.39 -20.34 -4.01
N VAL A 148 9.27 -19.71 -4.43
CA VAL A 148 8.79 -18.46 -3.84
C VAL A 148 7.98 -18.72 -2.59
N ASN A 149 8.34 -18.00 -1.53
CA ASN A 149 7.50 -17.82 -0.37
C ASN A 149 7.67 -16.40 0.17
N ILE A 150 6.58 -15.64 0.15
CA ILE A 150 6.51 -14.31 0.74
C ILE A 150 6.10 -14.50 2.19
N TYR A 151 7.07 -14.46 3.09
CA TYR A 151 6.86 -14.60 4.52
C TYR A 151 6.42 -13.30 5.17
N GLY A 152 5.52 -13.41 6.13
CA GLY A 152 5.26 -12.38 7.12
C GLY A 152 4.96 -13.02 8.47
N GLN A 153 4.63 -12.18 9.44
CA GLN A 153 4.55 -12.62 10.83
C GLN A 153 3.37 -13.55 11.11
N THR A 154 2.26 -13.36 10.40
CA THR A 154 1.01 -14.12 10.61
C THR A 154 0.51 -14.82 9.37
N VAL A 155 1.07 -14.48 8.21
CA VAL A 155 0.62 -14.93 6.89
C VAL A 155 1.82 -15.28 6.02
N SER A 156 1.70 -16.34 5.22
CA SER A 156 2.66 -16.72 4.19
C SER A 156 1.97 -16.91 2.86
N VAL A 157 2.60 -16.47 1.77
CA VAL A 157 2.07 -16.58 0.42
C VAL A 157 3.03 -17.37 -0.46
N PHE A 158 2.56 -18.47 -1.03
CA PHE A 158 3.38 -19.35 -1.86
C PHE A 158 2.55 -20.04 -2.95
N TYR A 159 3.24 -20.62 -3.94
CA TYR A 159 2.59 -21.44 -4.96
C TYR A 159 2.44 -22.89 -4.50
N ASP A 160 1.21 -23.36 -4.38
CA ASP A 160 0.90 -24.74 -4.01
C ASP A 160 0.86 -25.64 -5.25
N LYS A 161 1.82 -26.58 -5.32
CA LYS A 161 1.95 -27.56 -6.41
C LYS A 161 0.72 -28.45 -6.57
N GLN A 162 0.05 -28.81 -5.48
CA GLN A 162 -1.08 -29.75 -5.51
C GLN A 162 -2.32 -29.08 -6.11
N SER A 163 -2.64 -27.88 -5.63
CA SER A 163 -3.77 -27.09 -6.14
C SER A 163 -3.45 -26.29 -7.40
N LYS A 164 -2.17 -26.26 -7.81
CA LYS A 164 -1.63 -25.48 -8.94
C LYS A 164 -2.02 -24.00 -8.85
N SER A 165 -2.00 -23.45 -7.65
CA SER A 165 -2.46 -22.08 -7.40
C SER A 165 -1.64 -21.37 -6.33
N TRP A 166 -1.62 -20.04 -6.40
CA TRP A 166 -1.08 -19.23 -5.32
C TRP A 166 -2.08 -19.21 -4.17
N VAL A 167 -1.56 -19.45 -2.98
CA VAL A 167 -2.34 -19.53 -1.75
C VAL A 167 -1.76 -18.59 -0.71
N GLU A 168 -2.64 -18.00 0.08
CA GLU A 168 -2.33 -17.31 1.31
C GLU A 168 -2.68 -18.24 2.47
N VAL A 169 -1.71 -18.49 3.34
CA VAL A 169 -1.87 -19.35 4.51
C VAL A 169 -1.63 -18.52 5.77
N SER A 170 -2.59 -18.58 6.68
CA SER A 170 -2.49 -18.07 8.04
C SER A 170 -2.54 -19.23 9.04
N SER A 171 -2.51 -18.93 10.34
CA SER A 171 -2.65 -19.96 11.39
C SER A 171 -4.01 -20.68 11.37
N ILE A 172 -5.03 -20.09 10.76
CA ILE A 172 -6.42 -20.58 10.82
C ILE A 172 -7.01 -20.93 9.46
N ASP A 173 -6.44 -20.42 8.37
CA ASP A 173 -7.04 -20.54 7.04
C ASP A 173 -5.97 -20.67 5.95
N LYS A 174 -6.33 -21.38 4.88
CA LYS A 174 -5.59 -21.47 3.62
C LYS A 174 -6.55 -21.12 2.49
N LYS A 175 -6.37 -19.95 1.90
CA LYS A 175 -7.21 -19.45 0.82
C LYS A 175 -6.42 -19.28 -0.48
N LYS A 176 -7.07 -19.56 -1.60
CA LYS A 176 -6.52 -19.27 -2.92
C LYS A 176 -6.56 -17.77 -3.18
N LEU A 177 -5.50 -17.21 -3.77
CA LEU A 177 -5.50 -15.84 -4.22
C LEU A 177 -6.39 -15.68 -5.47
N SER A 178 -7.26 -14.68 -5.43
CA SER A 178 -8.07 -14.26 -6.56
C SER A 178 -7.27 -13.39 -7.52
N ILE A 179 -7.69 -13.39 -8.80
CA ILE A 179 -7.16 -12.44 -9.77
C ILE A 179 -7.61 -11.04 -9.37
N TYR A 180 -6.64 -10.17 -9.17
CA TYR A 180 -6.86 -8.77 -8.82
C TYR A 180 -7.06 -7.91 -10.07
N SER A 181 -6.22 -8.11 -11.09
CA SER A 181 -6.29 -7.36 -12.35
C SER A 181 -5.51 -8.11 -13.45
N PHE A 182 -5.24 -7.44 -14.57
CA PHE A 182 -4.42 -7.96 -15.67
C PHE A 182 -3.39 -6.91 -16.11
N THR A 183 -2.23 -7.37 -16.55
CA THR A 183 -1.27 -6.50 -17.26
C THR A 183 -1.85 -6.04 -18.60
N TYR A 184 -1.24 -5.04 -19.23
CA TYR A 184 -1.65 -4.60 -20.57
C TYR A 184 -1.53 -5.69 -21.64
N GLN A 185 -0.71 -6.71 -21.39
CA GLN A 185 -0.59 -7.90 -22.25
C GLN A 185 -1.51 -9.06 -21.83
N GLY A 186 -2.42 -8.83 -20.87
CA GLY A 186 -3.41 -9.81 -20.45
C GLY A 186 -2.90 -10.88 -19.49
N LYS A 187 -1.72 -10.71 -18.86
CA LYS A 187 -1.28 -11.64 -17.82
C LYS A 187 -2.03 -11.38 -16.52
N PRO A 188 -2.49 -12.42 -15.79
CA PRO A 188 -3.20 -12.23 -14.54
C PRO A 188 -2.25 -11.66 -13.47
N ILE A 189 -2.74 -10.65 -12.75
CA ILE A 189 -2.09 -10.08 -11.57
C ILE A 189 -2.84 -10.59 -10.36
N LEU A 190 -2.14 -11.30 -9.47
CA LEU A 190 -2.64 -11.64 -8.14
C LEU A 190 -2.12 -10.60 -7.15
N LYS A 191 -2.89 -10.30 -6.11
CA LYS A 191 -2.49 -9.36 -5.06
C LYS A 191 -2.55 -10.05 -3.71
N ALA A 192 -1.51 -9.88 -2.92
CA ALA A 192 -1.47 -10.28 -1.53
C ALA A 192 -0.93 -9.13 -0.67
N GLN A 193 -1.27 -9.14 0.62
CA GLN A 193 -0.73 -8.20 1.58
C GLN A 193 0.06 -8.99 2.60
N ASN A 194 1.30 -8.57 2.87
CA ASN A 194 2.09 -9.23 3.89
C ASN A 194 2.97 -8.26 4.66
N GLY A 195 3.24 -8.59 5.92
CA GLY A 195 3.97 -7.73 6.84
C GLY A 195 4.17 -8.30 8.22
N GLY A 196 4.55 -7.43 9.16
CA GLY A 196 4.79 -7.76 10.56
C GLY A 196 4.75 -6.51 11.44
N SER A 197 5.36 -6.60 12.62
CA SER A 197 5.37 -5.55 13.65
C SER A 197 5.94 -4.19 13.24
N HIS A 198 6.57 -4.09 12.06
CA HIS A 198 7.30 -2.90 11.61
C HIS A 198 6.86 -2.37 10.25
N GLY A 199 5.80 -2.92 9.68
CA GLY A 199 5.28 -2.49 8.39
C GLY A 199 4.67 -3.63 7.60
N TRP A 200 4.07 -3.25 6.48
CA TRP A 200 3.51 -4.19 5.53
C TRP A 200 3.55 -3.60 4.12
N ALA A 201 3.49 -4.50 3.14
CA ALA A 201 3.55 -4.16 1.73
C ALA A 201 2.46 -4.89 0.94
N ASP A 202 2.06 -4.27 -0.16
CA ASP A 202 1.29 -4.91 -1.20
C ASP A 202 2.24 -5.67 -2.13
N PHE A 203 1.97 -6.95 -2.35
CA PHE A 203 2.69 -7.81 -3.29
C PHE A 203 1.82 -8.09 -4.51
N TYR A 204 2.31 -7.71 -5.68
CA TYR A 204 1.69 -8.00 -6.97
C TYR A 204 2.44 -9.14 -7.63
N ILE A 205 1.77 -10.28 -7.80
CA ILE A 205 2.35 -11.53 -8.26
C ILE A 205 1.83 -11.82 -9.67
N ILE A 206 2.73 -11.86 -10.65
CA ILE A 206 2.42 -12.07 -12.07
C ILE A 206 3.13 -13.36 -12.51
N PRO A 207 2.44 -14.51 -12.48
CA PRO A 207 3.03 -15.79 -12.88
C PRO A 207 2.97 -16.01 -14.39
N ASP A 208 4.03 -16.61 -14.94
CA ASP A 208 4.00 -17.30 -16.24
C ASP A 208 4.17 -18.80 -16.01
N TYR A 209 3.03 -19.50 -15.98
CA TYR A 209 2.99 -20.94 -15.73
C TYR A 209 3.65 -21.77 -16.82
N LYS A 210 3.73 -21.27 -18.07
CA LYS A 210 4.35 -22.00 -19.18
C LYS A 210 5.87 -21.98 -19.05
N LYS A 211 6.43 -20.81 -18.68
CA LYS A 211 7.86 -20.63 -18.46
C LYS A 211 8.32 -21.04 -17.06
N ASN A 212 7.40 -21.34 -16.14
CA ASN A 212 7.67 -21.60 -14.73
C ASN A 212 8.48 -20.47 -14.08
N ILE A 213 8.05 -19.23 -14.30
CA ILE A 213 8.65 -18.01 -13.74
C ILE A 213 7.57 -17.12 -13.15
N VAL A 214 7.94 -16.26 -12.21
CA VAL A 214 7.04 -15.27 -11.62
C VAL A 214 7.75 -13.95 -11.46
N ALA A 215 7.05 -12.88 -11.83
CA ALA A 215 7.45 -11.53 -11.49
C ALA A 215 6.66 -11.07 -10.26
N ILE A 216 7.34 -10.43 -9.31
CA ILE A 216 6.75 -9.95 -8.06
C ILE A 216 7.17 -8.51 -7.86
N PHE A 217 6.19 -7.60 -7.77
CA PHE A 217 6.43 -6.26 -7.24
C PHE A 217 6.01 -6.19 -5.78
N SER A 218 6.77 -5.48 -4.95
CA SER A 218 6.41 -5.16 -3.57
C SER A 218 6.45 -3.65 -3.37
N PHE A 219 5.32 -3.07 -2.95
CA PHE A 219 5.21 -1.65 -2.63
C PHE A 219 4.77 -1.49 -1.18
N ILE A 220 5.61 -0.83 -0.39
CA ILE A 220 5.37 -0.58 1.03
C ILE A 220 4.12 0.30 1.19
N GLN A 221 3.25 -0.08 2.10
CA GLN A 221 2.02 0.65 2.44
C GLN A 221 2.09 1.27 3.83
N GLU A 222 2.78 0.61 4.76
CA GLU A 222 3.09 1.14 6.08
C GLU A 222 4.49 0.72 6.52
N TYR A 223 5.15 1.59 7.29
CA TYR A 223 6.48 1.33 7.82
C TYR A 223 6.69 2.09 9.12
N ARG A 224 7.34 1.41 10.07
CA ARG A 224 7.77 1.98 11.34
C ARG A 224 9.27 2.28 11.29
N LEU A 225 9.62 3.57 11.36
CA LEU A 225 11.00 4.01 11.45
C LEU A 225 11.50 3.86 12.89
N ARG A 226 12.46 2.96 13.10
CA ARG A 226 12.99 2.58 14.42
C ARG A 226 14.09 3.50 14.93
N CYS A 227 13.81 4.81 15.02
CA CYS A 227 14.76 5.76 15.62
C CYS A 227 15.08 5.43 17.09
N ASP A 228 14.20 4.69 17.75
CA ASP A 228 14.35 4.20 19.13
C ASP A 228 15.49 3.17 19.30
N LEU A 229 15.90 2.50 18.21
CA LEU A 229 16.98 1.51 18.23
C LEU A 229 18.36 2.08 17.87
N ILE A 230 18.44 3.36 17.54
CA ILE A 230 19.70 4.01 17.16
C ILE A 230 20.45 4.43 18.42
N GLU A 231 21.67 3.91 18.59
CA GLU A 231 22.53 4.20 19.75
C GLU A 231 23.28 5.53 19.62
N ASP A 232 23.69 5.91 18.41
CA ASP A 232 24.35 7.20 18.18
C ASP A 232 23.35 8.35 18.29
N GLU A 233 23.59 9.27 19.21
CA GLU A 233 22.66 10.36 19.52
C GLU A 233 22.51 11.38 18.39
N ASN A 234 23.53 11.57 17.54
CA ASN A 234 23.42 12.46 16.39
C ASN A 234 22.57 11.82 15.30
N GLU A 235 22.82 10.55 14.98
CA GLU A 235 22.05 9.78 14.02
C GLU A 235 20.58 9.62 14.46
N LYS A 236 20.35 9.38 15.76
CA LYS A 236 19.01 9.33 16.34
C LYS A 236 18.27 10.64 16.16
N ARG A 237 18.94 11.78 16.39
CA ARG A 237 18.37 13.12 16.18
C ARG A 237 18.03 13.35 14.71
N GLU A 238 18.91 12.96 13.79
CA GLU A 238 18.64 13.04 12.35
C GLU A 238 17.42 12.19 11.94
N CYS A 239 17.32 10.97 12.47
CA CYS A 239 16.19 10.08 12.23
C CYS A 239 14.87 10.68 12.73
N LEU A 240 14.86 11.20 13.97
CA LEU A 240 13.68 11.86 14.55
C LEU A 240 13.29 13.12 13.78
N ASN A 241 14.27 13.92 13.33
CA ASN A 241 14.00 15.08 12.50
C ASN A 241 13.36 14.70 11.17
N TYR A 242 13.86 13.64 10.54
CA TYR A 242 13.25 13.11 9.31
C TYR A 242 11.81 12.62 9.56
N LEU A 243 11.59 11.80 10.59
CA LEU A 243 10.26 11.33 10.99
C LEU A 243 9.28 12.49 11.19
N ASN A 244 9.67 13.48 12.00
CA ASN A 244 8.84 14.65 12.30
C ASN A 244 8.52 15.46 11.04
N SER A 245 9.47 15.59 10.11
CA SER A 245 9.23 16.31 8.85
C SER A 245 8.15 15.64 7.99
N ILE A 246 8.15 14.29 7.92
CA ILE A 246 7.11 13.54 7.19
C ILE A 246 5.76 13.67 7.91
N ILE A 247 5.72 13.56 9.24
CA ILE A 247 4.48 13.71 10.01
C ILE A 247 3.88 15.11 9.83
N GLN A 248 4.70 16.17 9.85
CA GLN A 248 4.22 17.53 9.63
C GLN A 248 3.62 17.69 8.24
N GLN A 249 4.23 17.11 7.21
CA GLN A 249 3.76 17.25 5.83
C GLN A 249 2.52 16.40 5.51
N PHE A 250 2.42 15.19 6.07
CA PHE A 250 1.41 14.20 5.67
C PHE A 250 0.44 13.79 6.79
N GLY A 251 0.74 14.08 8.05
CA GLY A 251 0.00 13.63 9.23
C GLY A 251 -1.14 14.56 9.70
N GLU A 252 -1.26 15.78 9.16
CA GLU A 252 -2.28 16.75 9.61
C GLU A 252 -3.73 16.30 9.42
N LYS A 253 -3.97 15.37 8.49
CA LYS A 253 -5.29 14.77 8.24
C LYS A 253 -5.61 13.62 9.22
N GLU A 254 -4.65 13.19 10.02
CA GLU A 254 -4.70 12.00 10.88
C GLU A 254 -4.43 12.37 12.35
N LYS A 255 -4.94 13.52 12.82
CA LYS A 255 -4.72 14.04 14.19
C LYS A 255 -5.12 13.05 15.31
N SER A 256 -6.02 12.10 15.03
CA SER A 256 -6.40 11.03 15.97
C SER A 256 -5.31 9.96 16.16
N LYS A 257 -4.24 9.97 15.36
CA LYS A 257 -3.14 9.00 15.38
C LYS A 257 -1.85 9.55 16.03
N GLN A 258 -1.96 10.55 16.89
CA GLN A 258 -0.78 11.15 17.54
C GLN A 258 0.11 10.12 18.27
N SER A 259 -0.50 9.10 18.91
CA SER A 259 0.23 8.01 19.58
C SER A 259 0.94 7.07 18.58
N TYR A 260 0.30 6.80 17.44
CA TYR A 260 0.88 5.98 16.36
C TYR A 260 2.15 6.63 15.80
N TYR A 261 2.15 7.96 15.65
CA TYR A 261 3.34 8.69 15.23
C TYR A 261 4.44 8.74 16.29
N ALA A 262 4.06 8.81 17.58
CA ALA A 262 5.02 8.74 18.68
C ALA A 262 5.78 7.40 18.73
N GLU A 263 5.18 6.33 18.21
CA GLU A 263 5.84 5.02 18.09
C GLU A 263 6.78 4.90 16.88
N GLY A 264 6.88 5.93 16.04
CA GLY A 264 7.76 5.95 14.86
C GLY A 264 7.09 5.50 13.56
N TRP A 265 5.77 5.33 13.54
CA TRP A 265 5.07 5.01 12.30
C TRP A 265 5.00 6.22 11.37
N LEU A 266 5.23 5.99 10.08
CA LEU A 266 5.05 7.02 9.07
C LEU A 266 3.56 7.11 8.66
N PRO A 267 3.03 8.30 8.36
CA PRO A 267 1.66 8.47 7.86
C PRO A 267 1.37 7.61 6.63
N GLN A 268 0.19 6.99 6.55
CA GLN A 268 -0.17 6.16 5.40
C GLN A 268 -0.25 6.98 4.10
N GLU A 269 -0.70 8.23 4.21
CA GLU A 269 -0.77 9.18 3.08
C GLU A 269 0.61 9.42 2.45
N PHE A 270 1.71 9.32 3.22
CA PHE A 270 3.06 9.40 2.67
C PHE A 270 3.31 8.28 1.66
N PHE A 271 3.03 7.02 2.02
CA PHE A 271 3.21 5.86 1.13
C PHE A 271 2.28 5.90 -0.08
N LYS A 272 1.02 6.27 0.14
CA LYS A 272 0.04 6.45 -0.93
C LYS A 272 0.48 7.52 -1.94
N ASN A 273 1.13 8.59 -1.47
CA ASN A 273 1.63 9.65 -2.35
C ASN A 273 2.89 9.23 -3.12
N ILE A 274 3.87 8.62 -2.46
CA ILE A 274 5.11 8.23 -3.15
C ILE A 274 4.90 7.07 -4.14
N TYR A 275 3.94 6.18 -3.88
CA TYR A 275 3.63 5.02 -4.71
C TYR A 275 2.26 5.10 -5.42
N SER A 276 1.73 6.31 -5.65
CA SER A 276 0.42 6.51 -6.29
C SER A 276 0.29 5.85 -7.67
N GLU A 277 1.41 5.67 -8.39
CA GLU A 277 1.47 5.09 -9.73
C GLU A 277 1.92 3.62 -9.73
N ALA A 278 2.06 2.98 -8.56
CA ALA A 278 2.52 1.60 -8.43
C ALA A 278 1.73 0.63 -9.32
N GLU A 279 0.40 0.75 -9.35
CA GLU A 279 -0.44 -0.09 -10.21
C GLU A 279 -0.13 0.09 -11.70
N SER A 280 0.19 1.30 -12.15
CA SER A 280 0.55 1.55 -13.56
C SER A 280 1.86 0.88 -13.91
N ILE A 281 2.85 0.94 -13.01
CA ILE A 281 4.12 0.22 -13.14
C ILE A 281 3.85 -1.29 -13.29
N VAL A 282 3.07 -1.88 -12.38
CA VAL A 282 2.73 -3.30 -12.40
C VAL A 282 2.00 -3.70 -13.69
N LYS A 283 0.99 -2.91 -14.10
CA LYS A 283 0.18 -3.21 -15.31
C LYS A 283 0.99 -3.12 -16.59
N SER A 284 2.04 -2.29 -16.62
CA SER A 284 2.92 -2.15 -17.78
C SER A 284 3.91 -3.30 -17.99
N LEU A 285 4.03 -4.21 -17.02
CA LEU A 285 4.97 -5.32 -17.08
C LEU A 285 4.73 -6.24 -18.30
N SER A 286 5.82 -6.56 -18.98
CA SER A 286 5.90 -7.49 -20.10
C SER A 286 7.08 -8.46 -19.92
N PHE A 287 6.84 -9.78 -20.10
CA PHE A 287 7.85 -10.86 -20.13
C PHE A 287 7.29 -12.20 -20.61
#